data_AF-A0A822C3W6-F1
#
_entry.id   AF-A0A822C3W6-F1
#
_cell.length_a   1.000
_cell.length_b   1.000
_cell.length_c   1.000
_cell.angle_alpha   90.00
_cell.angle_beta   90.00
_cell.angle_gamma   90.00
#
_symmetry.space_group_name_H-M   'P 1'
#
loop_
_entity.id
_entity.type
_entity.pdbx_description
1 polymer ?
#
loop_
_entity_poly.entity_id
_entity_poly.type
_entity_poly.pdbx_seq_one_letter_code
_entity_poly.pdbx_strand_id
1 'polypeptide(L)'
;MYLLFRWYLLPYYYAGIKAYDFVSGRQLLRWSYLITKNKALELFPMLKKEKLVGAIVYYDGQHNDARMNIALAFTAARMGANIANHCAVTEIIHENIKVDNAQGQPETKKIIRGVKCFDRYQSMKISLRYVA
;
A
#
# COMPACT_ATOMS: atom_id res chain seq x y z
N MET A 1 -18.86 -5.95 -4.28
CA MET A 1 -20.16 -6.00 -4.99
C MET A 1 -20.77 -4.61 -4.99
N TYR A 2 -21.21 -4.11 -6.14
CA TYR A 2 -21.76 -2.77 -6.30
C TYR A 2 -23.26 -2.84 -6.67
N LEU A 3 -24.12 -2.20 -5.88
CA LEU A 3 -25.58 -2.25 -6.07
C LEU A 3 -26.04 -1.17 -7.05
N LEU A 4 -26.93 -1.53 -7.97
CA LEU A 4 -27.45 -0.62 -8.99
C LEU A 4 -28.93 -0.36 -8.76
N PHE A 5 -29.29 0.90 -8.49
CA PHE A 5 -30.67 1.33 -8.20
C PHE A 5 -31.36 2.06 -9.37
N ARG A 6 -30.64 2.35 -10.46
CA ARG A 6 -31.13 3.09 -11.62
C ARG A 6 -30.58 2.44 -12.89
N TRP A 7 -31.45 2.18 -13.86
CA TRP A 7 -31.15 1.39 -15.06
C TRP A 7 -30.12 2.06 -15.98
N TYR A 8 -30.14 3.39 -16.11
CA TYR A 8 -29.22 4.11 -17.00
C TYR A 8 -27.80 4.28 -16.42
N LEU A 9 -27.59 4.04 -15.12
CA LEU A 9 -26.26 4.01 -14.50
C LEU A 9 -25.53 2.69 -14.78
N LEU A 10 -26.26 1.64 -15.18
CA LEU A 10 -25.73 0.32 -15.48
C LEU A 10 -24.63 0.34 -16.57
N PRO A 11 -24.80 0.97 -17.75
CA PRO A 11 -23.73 1.05 -18.74
C PRO A 11 -22.50 1.81 -18.26
N TYR A 12 -22.69 2.88 -17.47
CA TYR A 12 -21.58 3.69 -16.93
C TYR A 12 -20.72 2.89 -15.95
N TYR A 13 -21.34 2.27 -14.94
CA TYR A 13 -20.60 1.47 -13.97
C TYR A 13 -20.00 0.20 -14.59
N TYR A 14 -20.69 -0.41 -15.55
CA TYR A 14 -20.17 -1.58 -16.26
C TYR A 14 -18.93 -1.22 -17.07
N ALA A 15 -18.94 -0.10 -17.80
CA ALA A 15 -17.77 0.39 -18.52
C ALA A 15 -16.59 0.68 -17.58
N GLY A 16 -16.85 1.33 -16.42
CA GLY A 16 -15.82 1.61 -15.43
C GLY A 16 -15.18 0.36 -14.84
N ILE A 17 -15.98 -0.66 -14.51
CA ILE A 17 -15.48 -1.92 -13.97
C ILE A 17 -14.74 -2.73 -15.04
N LYS A 18 -15.18 -2.67 -16.31
CA LYS A 18 -14.42 -3.29 -17.41
C LYS A 18 -13.10 -2.58 -17.71
N ALA A 19 -13.05 -1.25 -17.56
CA ALA A 19 -11.80 -0.52 -17.61
C ALA A 19 -10.86 -0.94 -16.46
N TYR A 20 -11.39 -1.12 -15.24
CA TYR A 20 -10.62 -1.64 -14.10
C TYR A 20 -10.09 -3.06 -14.36
N ASP A 21 -10.92 -3.96 -14.89
CA ASP A 21 -10.49 -5.31 -15.26
C ASP A 21 -9.35 -5.27 -16.29
N PHE A 22 -9.44 -4.36 -17.27
CA PHE A 22 -8.43 -4.17 -18.31
C PHE A 22 -7.11 -3.65 -17.74
N VAL A 23 -7.15 -2.62 -16.88
CA VAL A 23 -5.95 -2.07 -16.22
C VAL A 23 -5.28 -3.10 -15.33
N SER A 24 -6.04 -3.96 -14.67
CA SER A 24 -5.53 -5.01 -13.79
C SER A 24 -4.83 -6.14 -14.56
N GLY A 25 -5.06 -6.26 -15.88
CA GLY A 25 -4.32 -7.13 -16.79
C GLY A 25 -4.21 -8.58 -16.30
N ARG A 26 -2.97 -9.07 -16.11
CA ARG A 26 -2.66 -10.45 -15.67
C ARG A 26 -2.83 -10.68 -14.17
N GLN A 27 -2.99 -9.62 -13.36
CA GLN A 27 -3.19 -9.72 -11.91
C GLN A 27 -4.68 -9.76 -11.53
N LEU A 28 -5.57 -9.85 -12.53
CA LEU A 28 -6.99 -9.95 -12.31
C LEU A 28 -7.34 -11.27 -11.61
N LEU A 29 -7.88 -11.18 -10.38
CA LEU A 29 -8.33 -12.35 -9.63
C LEU A 29 -9.38 -13.15 -10.42
N ARG A 30 -10.43 -12.45 -10.88
CA ARG A 30 -11.52 -12.99 -11.68
C ARG A 30 -12.21 -11.86 -12.42
N TRP A 31 -12.75 -12.18 -13.59
CA TRP A 31 -13.50 -11.24 -14.41
C TRP A 31 -14.76 -10.76 -13.69
N SER A 32 -15.02 -9.46 -13.75
CA SER A 32 -16.26 -8.89 -13.24
C SER A 32 -17.47 -9.35 -14.04
N TYR A 33 -18.60 -9.55 -13.37
CA TYR A 33 -19.85 -9.95 -14.01
C TYR A 33 -21.06 -9.28 -13.38
N LEU A 34 -22.12 -9.16 -14.17
CA LEU A 34 -23.38 -8.56 -13.75
C LEU A 34 -24.33 -9.64 -13.24
N ILE A 35 -25.01 -9.35 -12.13
CA ILE A 35 -26.07 -10.21 -11.58
C ILE A 35 -27.40 -9.46 -11.59
N THR A 36 -28.46 -10.20 -11.93
CA THR A 36 -29.83 -9.68 -11.91
C THR A 36 -30.32 -9.51 -10.47
N LYS A 37 -31.34 -8.65 -10.28
CA LYS A 37 -31.98 -8.40 -8.98
C LYS A 37 -32.29 -9.69 -8.22
N ASN A 38 -32.91 -10.68 -8.87
CA ASN A 38 -33.32 -11.93 -8.24
C ASN A 38 -32.11 -12.70 -7.68
N LYS A 39 -31.05 -12.83 -8.48
CA LYS A 39 -29.81 -13.51 -8.08
C LYS A 39 -29.08 -12.76 -6.95
N ALA A 40 -29.10 -11.43 -6.97
CA ALA A 40 -28.53 -10.61 -5.91
C ALA A 40 -29.26 -10.79 -4.57
N LEU A 41 -30.60 -10.85 -4.61
CA LEU A 41 -31.43 -11.07 -3.42
C LEU A 41 -31.34 -12.51 -2.89
N GLU A 42 -31.09 -13.49 -3.76
CA GLU A 42 -30.83 -14.87 -3.37
C GLU A 42 -29.50 -15.01 -2.61
N LEU A 43 -28.43 -14.37 -3.11
CA LEU A 43 -27.12 -14.37 -2.46
C LEU A 43 -27.10 -13.54 -1.17
N PHE A 44 -27.83 -12.41 -1.15
CA PHE A 44 -27.83 -11.47 -0.03
C PHE A 44 -29.27 -11.03 0.29
N PRO A 45 -30.01 -11.81 1.09
CA PRO A 45 -31.42 -11.56 1.37
C PRO A 45 -31.69 -10.29 2.18
N MET A 46 -30.66 -9.73 2.84
CA MET A 46 -30.75 -8.48 3.62
C MET A 46 -30.72 -7.21 2.76
N LEU A 47 -30.55 -7.32 1.44
CA LEU A 47 -30.50 -6.16 0.55
C LEU A 47 -31.86 -5.47 0.40
N LYS A 48 -31.85 -4.13 0.32
CA LYS A 48 -33.05 -3.34 0.05
C LYS A 48 -33.60 -3.65 -1.34
N LYS A 49 -34.83 -4.16 -1.40
CA LYS A 49 -35.51 -4.60 -2.62
C LYS A 49 -36.04 -3.45 -3.49
N GLU A 50 -36.26 -2.29 -2.87
CA GLU A 50 -36.80 -1.11 -3.52
C GLU A 50 -35.80 -0.51 -4.50
N LYS A 51 -36.26 -0.25 -5.74
CA LYS A 51 -35.48 0.33 -6.85
C LYS A 51 -34.23 -0.46 -7.27
N LEU A 52 -33.92 -1.62 -6.67
CA LEU A 52 -32.79 -2.45 -7.07
C LEU A 52 -33.01 -3.02 -8.49
N VAL A 53 -32.11 -2.68 -9.40
CA VAL A 53 -32.10 -3.13 -10.81
C VAL A 53 -31.21 -4.37 -10.95
N GLY A 54 -30.08 -4.39 -10.23
CA GLY A 54 -29.13 -5.50 -10.23
C GLY A 54 -27.90 -5.16 -9.41
N ALA A 55 -26.84 -5.95 -9.56
CA ALA A 55 -25.55 -5.66 -8.95
C ALA A 55 -24.41 -6.08 -9.87
N ILE A 56 -23.24 -5.45 -9.70
CA ILE A 56 -22.00 -5.86 -10.36
C ILE A 56 -21.10 -6.50 -9.31
N VAL A 57 -20.64 -7.70 -9.62
CA VAL A 57 -19.67 -8.43 -8.80
C VAL A 57 -18.29 -8.19 -9.39
N TYR A 58 -17.41 -7.62 -8.57
CA TYR A 58 -15.99 -7.45 -8.83
C TYR A 58 -15.21 -8.11 -7.70
N TYR A 59 -13.98 -8.52 -7.98
CA TYR A 59 -13.09 -9.15 -7.02
C TYR A 59 -11.97 -8.17 -6.68
N ASP A 60 -11.69 -8.05 -5.38
CA ASP A 60 -10.64 -7.18 -4.86
C ASP A 60 -9.76 -7.98 -3.90
N GLY A 61 -8.50 -7.55 -3.76
CA GLY A 61 -7.53 -8.17 -2.87
C GLY A 61 -7.76 -7.69 -1.45
N GLN A 62 -7.98 -8.62 -0.52
CA GLN A 62 -7.87 -8.30 0.90
C GLN A 62 -6.44 -8.55 1.36
N HIS A 63 -5.86 -7.60 2.09
CA HIS A 63 -4.59 -7.82 2.75
C HIS A 63 -4.65 -7.37 4.21
N ASN A 64 -3.71 -7.89 4.99
CA ASN A 64 -3.53 -7.48 6.38
C ASN A 64 -2.27 -6.63 6.47
N ASP A 65 -2.46 -5.32 6.63
CA ASP A 65 -1.41 -4.30 6.61
C ASP A 65 -0.37 -4.55 7.71
N ALA A 66 -0.82 -4.94 8.90
CA ALA A 66 0.06 -5.20 10.03
C ALA A 66 0.99 -6.39 9.75
N ARG A 67 0.43 -7.49 9.20
CA ARG A 67 1.24 -8.68 8.84
C ARG A 67 2.21 -8.38 7.71
N MET A 68 1.79 -7.58 6.72
CA MET A 68 2.66 -7.15 5.62
C MET A 68 3.84 -6.32 6.13
N ASN A 69 3.60 -5.35 7.00
CA ASN A 69 4.65 -4.49 7.56
C ASN A 69 5.67 -5.29 8.38
N ILE A 70 5.21 -6.24 9.20
CA ILE A 70 6.10 -7.13 9.95
C ILE A 70 6.92 -8.03 9.03
N ALA A 71 6.31 -8.58 7.97
CA ALA A 71 7.03 -9.39 6.98
C ALA A 71 8.10 -8.58 6.25
N LEU A 72 7.81 -7.33 5.91
CA LEU A 72 8.79 -6.41 5.31
C LEU A 72 9.95 -6.14 6.26
N ALA A 73 9.66 -5.86 7.54
CA ALA A 73 10.68 -5.69 8.56
C ALA A 73 11.56 -6.94 8.69
N PHE A 74 10.99 -8.14 8.85
CA PHE A 74 11.81 -9.36 8.94
C PHE A 74 12.65 -9.64 7.70
N THR A 75 12.16 -9.29 6.52
CA THR A 75 12.92 -9.42 5.27
C THR A 75 14.11 -8.46 5.27
N ALA A 76 13.92 -7.21 5.68
CA ALA A 76 15.01 -6.25 5.81
C ALA A 76 16.05 -6.70 6.86
N ALA A 77 15.62 -7.23 8.00
CA ALA A 77 16.53 -7.79 9.00
C ALA A 77 17.35 -8.97 8.45
N ARG A 78 16.73 -9.85 7.66
CA ARG A 78 17.43 -10.94 6.95
C ARG A 78 18.46 -10.43 5.95
N MET A 79 18.23 -9.27 5.35
CA MET A 79 19.17 -8.60 4.43
C MET A 79 20.23 -7.76 5.17
N GLY A 80 20.31 -7.83 6.50
CA GLY A 80 21.33 -7.14 7.31
C GLY A 80 20.93 -5.76 7.81
N ALA A 81 19.67 -5.35 7.66
CA ALA A 81 19.19 -4.08 8.23
C ALA A 81 19.00 -4.19 9.75
N ASN A 82 19.39 -3.15 10.48
CA ASN A 82 19.07 -3.03 11.90
C ASN A 82 17.64 -2.51 12.08
N ILE A 83 16.84 -3.23 12.89
CA ILE A 83 15.43 -2.89 13.12
C ILE A 83 15.18 -2.77 14.62
N ALA A 84 14.52 -1.69 15.01
CA ALA A 84 14.12 -1.43 16.39
C ALA A 84 12.68 -0.92 16.43
N ASN A 85 11.88 -1.43 17.36
CA ASN A 85 10.54 -0.92 17.67
C ASN A 85 10.61 0.06 18.86
N HIS A 86 9.56 0.85 19.05
CA HIS A 86 9.44 1.83 20.14
C HIS A 86 10.52 2.93 20.22
N CYS A 87 11.47 2.96 19.28
CA CYS A 87 12.48 4.01 19.13
C CYS A 87 11.93 5.19 18.32
N ALA A 88 11.91 6.39 18.90
CA ALA A 88 11.58 7.63 18.19
C ALA A 88 12.84 8.23 17.58
N VAL A 89 12.83 8.56 16.29
CA VAL A 89 13.96 9.25 15.64
C VAL A 89 14.00 10.71 16.11
N THR A 90 15.14 11.13 16.67
CA THR A 90 15.32 12.50 17.17
C THR A 90 16.23 13.35 16.28
N GLU A 91 17.19 12.72 15.60
CA GLU A 91 18.15 13.45 14.76
C GLU A 91 18.68 12.54 13.64
N ILE A 92 18.86 13.09 12.44
CA ILE A 92 19.51 12.40 11.32
C ILE A 92 20.94 12.90 11.21
N ILE A 93 21.90 11.98 11.24
CA ILE A 93 23.33 12.27 11.15
C ILE A 93 23.70 12.35 9.68
N HIS A 94 24.19 13.51 9.28
CA HIS A 94 24.63 13.77 7.92
C HIS A 94 26.15 13.94 7.89
N GLU A 95 26.75 13.50 6.79
CA GLU A 95 28.15 13.73 6.47
C GLU A 95 28.25 14.41 5.11
N ASN A 96 29.17 15.37 5.00
CA ASN A 96 29.45 16.05 3.75
C ASN A 96 30.59 15.31 3.07
N ILE A 97 30.30 14.69 1.92
CA ILE A 97 31.32 14.09 1.07
C ILE A 97 31.65 15.04 -0.06
N LYS A 98 32.95 15.19 -0.35
CA LYS A 98 33.41 15.86 -1.56
C LYS A 98 33.34 14.85 -2.70
N VAL A 99 32.58 15.17 -3.74
CA VAL A 99 32.44 14.36 -4.93
C VAL A 99 32.94 15.19 -6.09
N ASP A 100 33.85 14.64 -6.87
CA ASP A 100 34.30 15.29 -8.10
C ASP A 100 33.23 15.11 -9.17
N ASN A 101 32.71 16.22 -9.68
CA ASN A 101 31.74 16.19 -10.77
C ASN A 101 32.41 15.76 -12.08
N ALA A 102 31.60 15.36 -13.06
CA ALA A 102 32.08 15.00 -14.40
C ALA A 102 32.87 16.14 -15.10
N GLN A 103 32.78 17.39 -14.62
CA GLN A 103 33.59 18.53 -15.08
C GLN A 103 34.83 18.84 -14.20
N GLY A 104 35.20 17.98 -13.24
CA GLY A 104 36.39 18.15 -12.40
C GLY A 104 36.29 19.24 -11.33
N GLN A 105 35.09 19.75 -11.03
CA GLN A 105 34.85 20.68 -9.94
C GLN A 105 34.39 19.93 -8.68
N PRO A 106 34.93 20.24 -7.48
CA PRO A 106 34.53 19.58 -6.24
C PRO A 106 33.14 20.03 -5.81
N GLU A 107 32.15 19.13 -5.88
CA GLU A 107 30.81 19.34 -5.34
C GLU A 107 30.72 18.72 -3.94
N THR A 108 30.08 19.41 -2.99
CA THR A 108 29.84 18.85 -1.65
C THR A 108 28.44 18.25 -1.59
N LYS A 109 28.35 16.93 -1.50
CA LYS A 109 27.07 16.22 -1.37
C LYS A 109 26.84 15.81 0.08
N LYS A 110 25.65 16.13 0.60
CA LYS A 110 25.21 15.74 1.93
C LYS A 110 24.63 14.31 1.88
N ILE A 111 25.28 13.37 2.55
CA ILE A 111 24.81 11.98 2.67
C ILE A 111 24.35 11.68 4.09
N ILE A 112 23.40 10.76 4.24
CA ILE A 112 22.94 10.28 5.55
C ILE A 112 23.86 9.13 5.98
N ARG A 113 24.52 9.29 7.13
CA ARG A 113 25.45 8.30 7.70
C ARG A 113 24.92 7.62 8.95
N GLY A 114 23.78 8.05 9.48
CA GLY A 114 23.23 7.46 10.68
C GLY A 114 22.02 8.21 11.22
N VAL A 115 21.50 7.72 12.33
CA VAL A 115 20.32 8.24 13.00
C VAL A 115 20.53 8.16 14.51
N LYS A 116 20.15 9.22 15.22
CA LYS A 116 19.95 9.17 16.68
C LYS A 116 18.48 8.93 16.95
N CYS A 117 18.22 7.98 17.82
CA CYS A 117 16.88 7.64 18.26
C CYS A 117 16.81 7.60 19.79
N PHE A 118 15.61 7.83 20.31
CA PHE A 118 15.29 7.74 21.72
C PHE A 118 14.40 6.51 21.92
N ASP A 119 14.93 5.53 22.63
CA ASP A 119 14.16 4.36 23.05
C ASP A 119 13.23 4.75 24.20
N ARG A 120 11.92 4.64 23.96
CA ARG A 120 10.90 4.94 24.96
C ARG A 120 10.79 3.90 26.07
N TYR A 121 11.26 2.67 25.85
CA TYR A 121 11.17 1.61 26.83
C TYR A 121 12.29 1.71 27.87
N GLN A 122 13.53 1.90 27.42
CA GLN A 122 14.69 2.02 28.30
C GLN A 122 15.02 3.48 28.66
N SER A 123 14.25 4.46 28.15
CA SER A 123 14.52 5.90 28.32
C SER A 123 15.95 6.28 27.94
N MET A 124 16.50 5.65 26.89
CA MET A 124 17.90 5.78 26.49
C MET A 124 18.03 6.37 25.08
N LYS A 125 19.08 7.18 24.88
CA LYS A 125 19.46 7.66 23.54
C LYS A 125 20.38 6.66 22.87
N ILE A 126 20.00 6.21 21.68
CA ILE A 126 20.76 5.26 20.86
C ILE A 126 21.21 5.99 19.61
N SER A 127 22.52 5.96 19.33
CA SER A 127 23.07 6.49 18.07
C SER A 127 23.48 5.32 17.18
N LEU A 128 22.79 5.15 16.06
CA LEU A 128 23.12 4.17 15.04
C LEU A 128 23.88 4.87 13.92
N ARG A 129 25.11 4.42 13.64
CA ARG A 129 25.88 4.87 12.47
C ARG A 129 25.99 3.71 11.48
N TYR A 130 25.82 4.04 10.21
CA TYR A 130 26.08 3.13 9.12
C TYR A 130 27.60 2.96 9.01
N VAL A 131 28.07 1.77 9.36
CA VAL A 131 29.45 1.33 9.17
C VAL A 131 29.49 0.62 7.82
N ALA A 132 30.06 1.30 6.83
CA ALA A 132 30.31 0.76 5.49
C ALA A 132 31.75 0.25 5.43
#